data_AF-A0A1F3LMR7-F1
#
_entry.id   AF-A0A1F3LMR7-F1
#
_cell.length_a   1.000
_cell.length_b   1.000
_cell.length_c   1.000
_cell.angle_alpha   90.00
_cell.angle_beta   90.00
_cell.angle_gamma   90.00
#
_symmetry.space_group_name_H-M   'P 1'
#
loop_
_entity.id
_entity.type
_entity.pdbx_description
1 polymer ?
#
loop_
_entity_poly.entity_id
_entity_poly.type
_entity_poly.pdbx_seq_one_letter_code
_entity_poly.pdbx_strand_id
1 'polypeptide(L)'
;MRPVFYFVLFLFFVSCSSSDSIRIVSDSFPENDVWVGDWFGIVENAVDLSDSLSVNNSDENRFLIRLDRLLADSIKTKPDLERITAGWAEMKVFVEEFRSGGFSSLDKELATKWFSLNLKLLNVTGEAVFADEIEKLLHAPGAGLLIGKELLRQFVFTKMNDQIYINLFVESSAHYEHTTGGPVRITQETNYPNGGHVNIRFESGDKRFVELFIRIPFNVQQASVIVGGVKYKAVPGEYCRVAKMWKTGDVVEILL
;
A
#
# COMPACT_ATOMS: atom_id res chain seq x y z
N MET A 1 44.21 -45.78 -41.31
CA MET A 1 44.20 -45.21 -39.95
C MET A 1 43.10 -44.14 -39.91
N ARG A 2 42.08 -44.30 -39.06
CA ARG A 2 41.02 -43.29 -38.85
C ARG A 2 41.17 -42.73 -37.43
N PRO A 3 41.09 -41.40 -37.21
CA PRO A 3 41.22 -40.85 -35.87
C PRO A 3 39.88 -40.95 -35.13
N VAL A 4 39.94 -41.35 -33.85
CA VAL A 4 38.82 -41.35 -32.92
C VAL A 4 38.88 -40.02 -32.16
N PHE A 5 37.85 -39.18 -32.30
CA PHE A 5 37.68 -37.96 -31.51
C PHE A 5 36.90 -38.27 -30.23
N TYR A 6 37.50 -38.03 -29.08
CA TYR A 6 36.81 -38.06 -27.79
C TYR A 6 36.17 -36.70 -27.52
N PHE A 7 34.84 -36.67 -27.40
CA PHE A 7 34.09 -35.48 -27.00
C PHE A 7 34.02 -35.46 -25.46
N VAL A 8 34.73 -34.53 -24.84
CA VAL A 8 34.65 -34.30 -23.38
C VAL A 8 33.45 -33.39 -23.11
N LEU A 9 32.41 -33.96 -22.51
CA LEU A 9 31.21 -33.24 -22.09
C LEU A 9 31.51 -32.49 -20.78
N PHE A 10 31.71 -31.17 -20.87
CA PHE A 10 31.81 -30.31 -19.69
C PHE A 10 30.42 -30.09 -19.10
N LEU A 11 30.12 -30.79 -18.00
CA LEU A 11 28.95 -30.49 -17.15
C LEU A 11 29.23 -29.22 -16.35
N PHE A 12 28.68 -28.09 -16.80
CA PHE A 12 28.62 -26.88 -16.00
C PHE A 12 27.60 -27.09 -14.88
N PHE A 13 28.08 -27.29 -13.66
CA PHE A 13 27.26 -27.15 -12.46
C PHE A 13 26.94 -25.66 -12.29
N VAL A 14 25.76 -25.24 -12.74
CA VAL A 14 25.20 -23.94 -12.36
C VAL A 14 24.85 -24.03 -10.89
N SER A 15 25.72 -23.47 -10.04
CA SER A 15 25.43 -23.23 -8.64
C SER A 15 24.31 -22.19 -8.55
N CYS A 16 23.10 -22.64 -8.25
CA CYS A 16 21.97 -21.76 -7.98
C CYS A 16 22.21 -21.09 -6.62
N SER A 17 22.76 -19.88 -6.60
CA SER A 17 22.78 -19.07 -5.38
C SER A 17 21.35 -18.65 -5.08
N SER A 18 20.75 -19.19 -4.03
CA SER A 18 19.49 -18.67 -3.50
C SER A 18 19.73 -17.22 -3.09
N SER A 19 19.22 -16.30 -3.90
CA SER A 19 19.16 -14.89 -3.56
C SER A 19 18.27 -14.75 -2.33
N ASP A 20 18.89 -14.64 -1.16
CA ASP A 20 18.28 -14.37 0.15
C ASP A 20 17.75 -12.91 0.24
N SER A 21 17.10 -12.43 -0.81
CA SER A 21 16.47 -11.12 -0.87
C SER A 21 15.09 -11.19 -0.21
N ILE A 22 14.73 -10.14 0.54
CA ILE A 22 13.40 -9.95 1.15
C ILE A 22 12.32 -10.21 0.09
N ARG A 23 11.32 -11.02 0.44
CA ARG A 23 10.12 -11.16 -0.38
C ARG A 23 9.26 -9.90 -0.20
N ILE A 24 9.35 -8.99 -1.16
CA ILE A 24 8.39 -7.88 -1.29
C ILE A 24 7.08 -8.49 -1.83
N VAL A 25 5.96 -8.17 -1.19
CA VAL A 25 4.60 -8.57 -1.60
C VAL A 25 4.05 -7.59 -2.62
N SER A 26 4.31 -6.30 -2.43
CA SER A 26 3.97 -5.22 -3.36
C SER A 26 4.90 -4.04 -3.15
N ASP A 27 5.05 -3.18 -4.15
CA ASP A 27 5.74 -1.91 -4.03
C ASP A 27 4.88 -0.76 -4.59
N SER A 28 5.22 0.46 -4.24
CA SER A 28 4.55 1.66 -4.75
C SER A 28 4.68 1.75 -6.26
N PHE A 29 3.65 2.27 -6.93
CA PHE A 29 3.79 2.66 -8.32
C PHE A 29 4.76 3.86 -8.44
N PRO A 30 5.42 4.04 -9.60
CA PRO A 30 6.10 5.29 -9.91
C PRO A 30 5.14 6.49 -9.76
N GLU A 31 5.65 7.63 -9.29
CA GLU A 31 4.82 8.80 -8.97
C GLU A 31 3.91 9.24 -10.13
N ASN A 32 4.44 9.26 -11.35
CA ASN A 32 3.72 9.72 -12.54
C ASN A 32 2.67 8.71 -13.05
N ASP A 33 2.70 7.50 -12.54
CA ASP A 33 1.80 6.42 -12.93
C ASP A 33 0.51 6.41 -12.10
N VAL A 34 0.45 7.18 -11.01
CA VAL A 34 -0.72 7.28 -10.14
C VAL A 34 -1.24 8.71 -10.08
N TRP A 35 -2.48 8.87 -10.49
CA TRP A 35 -3.23 10.08 -10.25
C TRP A 35 -4.18 9.88 -9.06
N VAL A 36 -4.22 10.88 -8.18
CA VAL A 36 -5.15 10.93 -7.05
C VAL A 36 -5.95 12.22 -7.17
N GLY A 37 -7.26 12.13 -7.05
CA GLY A 37 -8.20 13.26 -7.01
C GLY A 37 -8.03 14.11 -5.75
N ASP A 38 -8.89 15.09 -5.59
CA ASP A 38 -8.86 15.93 -4.39
C ASP A 38 -9.54 15.20 -3.21
N TRP A 39 -8.71 14.60 -2.36
CA TRP A 39 -9.16 13.67 -1.33
C TRP A 39 -9.56 14.32 0.01
N PHE A 40 -9.32 15.62 0.22
CA PHE A 40 -9.93 16.36 1.35
C PHE A 40 -10.09 17.88 1.11
N GLY A 41 -10.19 18.35 -0.14
CA GLY A 41 -10.13 19.79 -0.43
C GLY A 41 -8.74 20.39 -0.14
N ILE A 42 -7.69 19.56 -0.13
CA ILE A 42 -6.33 19.88 0.37
C ILE A 42 -5.58 20.74 -0.64
N VAL A 43 -5.91 20.64 -1.92
CA VAL A 43 -5.08 21.21 -2.99
C VAL A 43 -5.12 22.75 -2.99
N GLU A 44 -6.13 23.40 -2.41
CA GLU A 44 -6.17 24.87 -2.28
C GLU A 44 -5.80 25.40 -0.89
N ASN A 45 -5.76 24.54 0.15
CA ASN A 45 -5.59 24.97 1.54
C ASN A 45 -4.44 24.24 2.25
N ALA A 46 -3.41 23.79 1.52
CA ALA A 46 -2.16 23.42 2.14
C ALA A 46 -1.57 24.68 2.82
N VAL A 47 -2.05 24.96 4.03
CA VAL A 47 -1.46 25.91 4.94
C VAL A 47 -0.01 25.48 5.08
N ASP A 48 0.89 26.42 4.84
CA ASP A 48 2.28 26.29 5.17
C ASP A 48 2.36 26.14 6.70
N LEU A 49 2.14 24.91 7.19
CA LEU A 49 2.28 24.50 8.59
C LEU A 49 3.78 24.39 8.93
N SER A 50 4.57 25.33 8.41
CA SER A 50 6.01 25.43 8.68
C SER A 50 6.31 25.83 10.13
N ASP A 51 5.30 26.19 10.91
CA ASP A 51 5.44 26.53 12.33
C ASP A 51 4.39 25.81 13.22
N SER A 52 4.28 24.48 13.15
CA SER A 52 3.75 23.75 14.32
C SER A 52 4.86 23.70 15.37
N LEU A 53 4.80 24.62 16.33
CA LEU A 53 5.68 24.70 17.49
C LEU A 53 6.02 23.30 18.01
N SER A 54 7.30 22.93 17.95
CA SER A 54 7.80 21.73 18.62
C SER A 54 7.53 21.88 20.12
N VAL A 55 6.51 21.17 20.61
CA VAL A 55 6.36 21.00 22.05
C VAL A 55 7.44 20.00 22.42
N ASN A 56 8.57 20.51 22.91
CA ASN A 56 9.72 19.71 23.27
C ASN A 56 9.40 18.87 24.52
N ASN A 57 8.66 17.78 24.33
CA ASN A 57 8.28 16.80 25.34
C ASN A 57 9.21 15.59 25.22
N SER A 58 9.78 15.15 26.34
CA SER A 58 10.66 13.96 26.40
C SER A 58 9.99 12.69 25.86
N ASP A 59 8.68 12.59 25.94
CA ASP A 59 7.93 11.40 25.48
C ASP A 59 7.86 11.32 23.96
N GLU A 60 7.63 12.45 23.29
CA GLU A 60 7.61 12.55 21.83
C GLU A 60 9.00 12.26 21.23
N ASN A 61 10.05 12.81 21.82
CA ASN A 61 11.43 12.51 21.41
C ASN A 61 11.78 11.02 21.56
N ARG A 62 11.35 10.37 22.65
CA ARG A 62 11.53 8.92 22.84
C ARG A 62 10.76 8.12 21.79
N PHE A 63 9.57 8.57 21.43
CA PHE A 63 8.73 7.94 20.43
C PHE A 63 9.34 8.03 19.03
N LEU A 64 9.80 9.21 18.62
CA LEU A 64 10.50 9.42 17.34
C LEU A 64 11.75 8.53 17.22
N ILE A 65 12.58 8.47 18.27
CA ILE A 65 13.76 7.60 18.31
C ILE A 65 13.40 6.13 18.13
N ARG A 66 12.30 5.68 18.76
CA ARG A 66 11.84 4.30 18.64
C ARG A 66 11.31 4.00 17.24
N LEU A 67 10.57 4.94 16.66
CA LEU A 67 10.05 4.84 15.30
C LEU A 67 11.18 4.79 14.26
N ASP A 68 12.21 5.62 14.41
CA ASP A 68 13.41 5.60 13.56
C ASP A 68 14.12 4.26 13.59
N ARG A 69 14.21 3.63 14.77
CA ARG A 69 14.80 2.28 14.89
C ARG A 69 13.97 1.24 14.15
N LEU A 70 12.65 1.24 14.32
CA LEU A 70 11.76 0.31 13.62
C LEU A 70 11.83 0.50 12.10
N LEU A 71 11.85 1.75 11.63
CA LEU A 71 12.04 2.08 10.22
C LEU A 71 13.37 1.55 9.70
N ALA A 72 14.48 1.88 10.37
CA ALA A 72 15.82 1.42 9.99
C ALA A 72 15.92 -0.12 9.98
N ASP A 73 15.23 -0.79 10.90
CA ASP A 73 15.20 -2.25 10.96
C ASP A 73 14.37 -2.87 9.83
N SER A 74 13.27 -2.24 9.42
CA SER A 74 12.38 -2.73 8.36
C SER A 74 12.96 -2.65 6.94
N ILE A 75 14.00 -1.84 6.74
CA ILE A 75 14.69 -1.70 5.45
C ILE A 75 15.97 -2.55 5.33
N LYS A 76 16.36 -3.27 6.40
CA LYS A 76 17.53 -4.18 6.36
C LYS A 76 17.29 -5.30 5.36
N THR A 77 18.36 -5.80 4.72
CA THR A 77 18.32 -6.91 3.75
C THR A 77 17.64 -8.17 4.28
N LYS A 78 17.68 -8.40 5.60
CA LYS A 78 16.96 -9.47 6.29
C LYS A 78 16.29 -8.88 7.54
N PRO A 79 15.08 -8.32 7.42
CA PRO A 79 14.39 -7.72 8.54
C PRO A 79 13.83 -8.81 9.45
N ASP A 80 13.96 -8.60 10.76
CA ASP A 80 13.31 -9.43 11.77
C ASP A 80 11.85 -8.98 11.92
N LEU A 81 10.98 -9.50 11.05
CA LEU A 81 9.60 -9.04 10.95
C LEU A 81 8.80 -9.33 12.23
N GLU A 82 9.08 -10.41 12.94
CA GLU A 82 8.41 -10.72 14.21
C GLU A 82 8.73 -9.64 15.25
N ARG A 83 10.00 -9.30 15.43
CA ARG A 83 10.39 -8.24 16.36
C ARG A 83 9.87 -6.87 15.94
N ILE A 84 9.91 -6.55 14.64
CA ILE A 84 9.45 -5.26 14.14
C ILE A 84 7.94 -5.10 14.31
N THR A 85 7.16 -6.14 13.99
CA THR A 85 5.69 -6.11 14.14
C THR A 85 5.27 -6.09 15.61
N ALA A 86 5.97 -6.81 16.50
CA ALA A 86 5.77 -6.67 17.94
C ALA A 86 6.06 -5.25 18.43
N GLY A 87 7.19 -4.67 17.99
CA GLY A 87 7.56 -3.29 18.31
C GLY A 87 6.56 -2.26 17.77
N TRP A 88 6.00 -2.50 16.58
CA TRP A 88 4.94 -1.69 15.98
C TRP A 88 3.64 -1.79 16.78
N ALA A 89 3.26 -2.97 17.27
CA ALA A 89 2.03 -3.17 18.04
C ALA A 89 2.07 -2.38 19.35
N GLU A 90 3.23 -2.36 20.04
CA GLU A 90 3.43 -1.50 21.22
C GLU A 90 3.31 -0.01 20.87
N MET A 91 3.88 0.41 19.73
CA MET A 91 3.84 1.81 19.29
C MET A 91 2.42 2.24 18.92
N LYS A 92 1.63 1.35 18.31
CA LYS A 92 0.24 1.63 17.93
C LYS A 92 -0.61 2.04 19.13
N VAL A 93 -0.48 1.35 20.27
CA VAL A 93 -1.20 1.71 21.52
C VAL A 93 -0.87 3.15 21.91
N PHE A 94 0.41 3.52 21.87
CA PHE A 94 0.83 4.88 22.18
C PHE A 94 0.27 5.90 21.18
N VAL A 95 0.27 5.59 19.87
CA VAL A 95 -0.35 6.45 18.85
C VAL A 95 -1.84 6.66 19.18
N GLU A 96 -2.58 5.59 19.48
CA GLU A 96 -4.00 5.67 19.82
C GLU A 96 -4.26 6.50 21.10
N GLU A 97 -3.43 6.33 22.14
CA GLU A 97 -3.49 7.14 23.36
C GLU A 97 -3.18 8.62 23.09
N PHE A 98 -2.13 8.91 22.33
CA PHE A 98 -1.73 10.27 21.96
C PHE A 98 -2.81 10.99 21.14
N ARG A 99 -3.54 10.25 20.30
CA ARG A 99 -4.70 10.76 19.55
C ARG A 99 -5.87 11.19 20.43
N SER A 100 -6.07 10.53 21.57
CA SER A 100 -7.18 10.82 22.49
C SER A 100 -6.97 12.11 23.31
N GLY A 101 -5.73 12.61 23.39
CA GLY A 101 -5.34 13.78 24.17
C GLY A 101 -5.55 15.15 23.51
N GLY A 102 -6.10 15.21 22.29
CA GLY A 102 -6.29 16.45 21.55
C GLY A 102 -5.09 16.79 20.66
N PHE A 103 -5.32 16.76 19.34
CA PHE A 103 -4.35 16.94 18.27
C PHE A 103 -3.82 18.39 18.11
N SER A 104 -3.26 19.01 19.15
CA SER A 104 -2.67 20.35 18.94
C SER A 104 -1.37 20.31 18.12
N SER A 105 -0.70 19.16 18.00
CA SER A 105 0.48 18.99 17.14
C SER A 105 0.85 17.51 17.03
N LEU A 106 0.23 16.75 16.13
CA LEU A 106 0.99 15.62 15.61
C LEU A 106 2.03 16.26 14.70
N ASP A 107 3.31 16.17 15.09
CA ASP A 107 4.38 16.68 14.25
C ASP A 107 4.26 16.01 12.87
N LYS A 108 4.36 16.82 11.82
CA LYS A 108 4.41 16.36 10.44
C LYS A 108 5.46 15.26 10.27
N GLU A 109 6.59 15.39 10.97
CA GLU A 109 7.64 14.38 11.00
C GLU A 109 7.09 13.05 11.51
N LEU A 110 6.33 13.08 12.61
CA LEU A 110 5.78 11.88 13.20
C LEU A 110 4.73 11.21 12.31
N ALA A 111 3.81 11.98 11.76
CA ALA A 111 2.79 11.49 10.82
C ALA A 111 3.47 10.78 9.64
N THR A 112 4.50 11.43 9.07
CA THR A 112 5.21 10.94 7.90
C THR A 112 5.99 9.65 8.18
N LYS A 113 6.68 9.57 9.33
CA LYS A 113 7.40 8.35 9.72
C LYS A 113 6.45 7.21 10.05
N TRP A 114 5.33 7.49 10.71
CA TRP A 114 4.31 6.47 11.01
C TRP A 114 3.68 5.92 9.73
N PHE A 115 3.34 6.81 8.78
CA PHE A 115 2.90 6.43 7.45
C PHE A 115 3.94 5.53 6.75
N SER A 116 5.20 5.97 6.72
CA SER A 116 6.29 5.26 6.05
C SER A 116 6.51 3.86 6.64
N LEU A 117 6.44 3.72 7.97
CA LEU A 117 6.62 2.42 8.62
C LEU A 117 5.50 1.46 8.23
N ASN A 118 4.24 1.92 8.29
CA ASN A 118 3.10 1.10 7.90
C ASN A 118 3.14 0.74 6.42
N LEU A 119 3.50 1.66 5.52
CA LEU A 119 3.62 1.37 4.09
C LEU A 119 4.70 0.32 3.84
N LYS A 120 5.84 0.44 4.54
CA LYS A 120 6.90 -0.56 4.42
C LYS A 120 6.48 -1.93 4.93
N LEU A 121 5.82 -1.99 6.07
CA LEU A 121 5.31 -3.24 6.65
C LEU A 121 4.24 -3.86 5.76
N LEU A 122 3.33 -3.07 5.20
CA LEU A 122 2.38 -3.52 4.19
C LEU A 122 3.09 -4.15 2.99
N ASN A 123 4.08 -3.46 2.42
CA ASN A 123 4.80 -3.91 1.24
C ASN A 123 5.56 -5.23 1.43
N VAL A 124 5.99 -5.56 2.66
CA VAL A 124 6.73 -6.80 2.95
C VAL A 124 5.85 -7.92 3.51
N THR A 125 4.74 -7.60 4.17
CA THR A 125 3.86 -8.61 4.80
C THR A 125 2.61 -8.91 3.98
N GLY A 126 2.08 -7.91 3.26
CA GLY A 126 0.76 -7.98 2.62
C GLY A 126 -0.42 -7.92 3.58
N GLU A 127 -0.21 -7.58 4.85
CA GLU A 127 -1.26 -7.57 5.86
C GLU A 127 -2.06 -6.27 5.84
N ALA A 128 -3.39 -6.38 5.74
CA ALA A 128 -4.29 -5.23 5.62
C ALA A 128 -4.29 -4.30 6.85
N VAL A 129 -3.88 -4.80 8.02
CA VAL A 129 -3.83 -4.02 9.27
C VAL A 129 -2.95 -2.77 9.13
N PHE A 130 -1.86 -2.84 8.37
CA PHE A 130 -0.99 -1.69 8.15
C PHE A 130 -1.64 -0.63 7.24
N ALA A 131 -2.41 -1.07 6.25
CA ALA A 131 -3.21 -0.18 5.42
C ALA A 131 -4.36 0.46 6.21
N ASP A 132 -4.99 -0.29 7.12
CA ASP A 132 -6.01 0.23 8.03
C ASP A 132 -5.44 1.31 8.96
N GLU A 133 -4.22 1.12 9.49
CA GLU A 133 -3.56 2.15 10.32
C GLU A 133 -3.21 3.41 9.52
N ILE A 134 -2.82 3.29 8.26
CA ILE A 134 -2.61 4.45 7.39
C ILE A 134 -3.92 5.19 7.17
N GLU A 135 -5.01 4.50 6.80
CA GLU A 135 -6.32 5.13 6.60
C GLU A 135 -6.79 5.84 7.88
N LYS A 136 -6.65 5.18 9.04
CA LYS A 136 -6.93 5.79 10.34
C LYS A 136 -6.14 7.07 10.62
N LEU A 137 -4.87 7.13 10.20
CA LEU A 137 -4.05 8.33 10.30
C LEU A 137 -4.61 9.42 9.38
N LEU A 138 -4.93 9.09 8.13
CA LEU A 138 -5.43 10.05 7.14
C LEU A 138 -6.77 10.69 7.54
N HIS A 139 -7.67 9.92 8.16
CA HIS A 139 -8.95 10.44 8.65
C HIS A 139 -8.85 11.12 10.03
N ALA A 140 -7.67 11.14 10.67
CA ALA A 140 -7.52 11.91 11.90
C ALA A 140 -7.62 13.42 11.60
N PRO A 141 -8.28 14.22 12.46
CA PRO A 141 -8.40 15.66 12.25
C PRO A 141 -7.05 16.32 12.00
N GLY A 142 -6.92 17.04 10.88
CA GLY A 142 -5.69 17.75 10.49
C GLY A 142 -4.54 16.88 9.97
N ALA A 143 -4.49 15.59 10.29
CA ALA A 143 -3.39 14.71 9.87
C ALA A 143 -3.37 14.47 8.35
N GLY A 144 -4.54 14.39 7.71
CA GLY A 144 -4.64 14.34 6.25
C GLY A 144 -3.96 15.53 5.54
N LEU A 145 -3.93 16.71 6.17
CA LEU A 145 -3.23 17.90 5.64
C LEU A 145 -1.71 17.80 5.81
N LEU A 146 -1.24 17.05 6.80
CA LEU A 146 0.20 16.82 7.04
C LEU A 146 0.77 15.79 6.05
N ILE A 147 -0.04 14.80 5.67
CA ILE A 147 0.31 13.78 4.69
C ILE A 147 0.04 14.34 3.28
N GLY A 148 1.11 14.81 2.64
CA GLY A 148 1.04 15.35 1.29
C GLY A 148 0.54 14.32 0.25
N LYS A 149 0.00 14.83 -0.85
CA LYS A 149 -0.49 14.05 -2.00
C LYS A 149 0.54 13.02 -2.51
N GLU A 150 1.83 13.33 -2.35
CA GLU A 150 2.90 12.46 -2.78
C GLU A 150 2.95 11.12 -2.02
N LEU A 151 2.85 11.17 -0.70
CA LEU A 151 2.78 9.95 0.11
C LEU A 151 1.49 9.17 -0.19
N LEU A 152 0.38 9.86 -0.42
CA LEU A 152 -0.88 9.22 -0.82
C LEU A 152 -0.70 8.39 -2.09
N ARG A 153 -0.09 8.94 -3.14
CA ARG A 153 0.14 8.23 -4.42
C ARG A 153 0.90 6.92 -4.25
N GLN A 154 1.86 6.88 -3.32
CA GLN A 154 2.64 5.68 -3.02
C GLN A 154 1.81 4.57 -2.38
N PHE A 155 0.68 4.91 -1.77
CA PHE A 155 -0.14 3.99 -0.99
C PHE A 155 -1.44 3.59 -1.69
N VAL A 156 -2.15 4.49 -2.39
CA VAL A 156 -3.49 4.22 -2.96
C VAL A 156 -3.49 2.89 -3.73
N PHE A 157 -2.49 2.72 -4.59
CA PHE A 157 -2.21 1.47 -5.27
C PHE A 157 -0.77 1.03 -4.98
N THR A 158 -0.57 -0.25 -4.71
CA THR A 158 0.75 -0.90 -4.75
C THR A 158 0.68 -2.10 -5.69
N LYS A 159 1.82 -2.57 -6.21
CA LYS A 159 1.84 -3.69 -7.14
C LYS A 159 3.04 -4.60 -7.01
N MET A 160 2.87 -5.83 -7.49
CA MET A 160 3.96 -6.74 -7.84
C MET A 160 3.61 -7.36 -9.17
N ASN A 161 4.33 -7.01 -10.24
CA ASN A 161 3.97 -7.44 -11.60
C ASN A 161 2.49 -7.06 -11.91
N ASP A 162 1.68 -8.03 -12.36
CA ASP A 162 0.24 -7.87 -12.63
C ASP A 162 -0.66 -8.20 -11.41
N GLN A 163 -0.09 -8.13 -10.20
CA GLN A 163 -0.83 -8.17 -8.94
C GLN A 163 -0.98 -6.75 -8.42
N ILE A 164 -2.21 -6.23 -8.42
CA ILE A 164 -2.51 -4.85 -8.05
C ILE A 164 -3.26 -4.84 -6.72
N TYR A 165 -2.70 -4.15 -5.74
CA TYR A 165 -3.27 -3.96 -4.42
C TYR A 165 -3.94 -2.58 -4.38
N ILE A 166 -5.19 -2.55 -3.93
CA ILE A 166 -6.01 -1.35 -3.82
C ILE A 166 -6.19 -1.11 -2.33
N ASN A 167 -5.43 -0.14 -1.80
CA ASN A 167 -5.27 0.05 -0.37
C ASN A 167 -6.08 1.22 0.16
N LEU A 168 -6.38 2.23 -0.63
CA LEU A 168 -7.16 3.39 -0.19
C LEU A 168 -8.27 3.71 -1.19
N PHE A 169 -9.48 3.94 -0.69
CA PHE A 169 -10.66 4.20 -1.49
C PHE A 169 -10.87 5.68 -1.74
N VAL A 170 -10.13 6.22 -2.71
CA VAL A 170 -10.17 7.61 -3.15
C VAL A 170 -10.38 7.72 -4.66
N GLU A 171 -10.99 8.80 -5.13
CA GLU A 171 -11.02 9.09 -6.57
C GLU A 171 -9.58 9.07 -7.12
N SER A 172 -9.26 8.13 -8.01
CA SER A 172 -7.86 7.90 -8.43
C SER A 172 -7.75 7.04 -9.67
N SER A 173 -6.58 7.03 -10.30
CA SER A 173 -6.24 6.05 -11.34
C SER A 173 -4.78 5.64 -11.27
N ALA A 174 -4.49 4.41 -11.66
CA ALA A 174 -3.15 3.89 -11.84
C ALA A 174 -2.97 3.42 -13.28
N HIS A 175 -1.77 3.63 -13.81
CA HIS A 175 -1.35 3.21 -15.14
C HIS A 175 -0.08 2.37 -15.04
N TYR A 176 0.03 1.29 -15.82
CA TYR A 176 1.28 0.55 -15.93
C TYR A 176 1.36 -0.29 -17.22
N GLU A 177 2.56 -0.71 -17.56
CA GLU A 177 2.80 -1.70 -18.61
C GLU A 177 2.65 -3.13 -18.05
N HIS A 178 1.74 -3.90 -18.63
CA HIS A 178 1.50 -5.30 -18.27
C HIS A 178 2.75 -6.15 -18.53
N THR A 179 2.98 -7.22 -17.75
CA THR A 179 4.22 -8.03 -17.93
C THR A 179 4.33 -8.71 -19.29
N THR A 180 3.20 -9.00 -19.93
CA THR A 180 3.13 -9.50 -21.31
C THR A 180 3.03 -8.38 -22.36
N GLY A 181 3.32 -7.14 -21.97
CA GLY A 181 3.45 -5.94 -22.80
C GLY A 181 2.13 -5.22 -23.07
N GLY A 182 2.13 -3.89 -23.09
CA GLY A 182 0.96 -3.08 -23.42
C GLY A 182 0.30 -2.44 -22.20
N PRO A 183 -0.37 -1.29 -22.40
CA PRO A 183 -0.83 -0.47 -21.30
C PRO A 183 -2.07 -1.04 -20.62
N VAL A 184 -2.11 -0.93 -19.29
CA VAL A 184 -3.27 -1.14 -18.44
C VAL A 184 -3.55 0.14 -17.66
N ARG A 185 -4.83 0.50 -17.53
CA ARG A 185 -5.30 1.55 -16.64
C ARG A 185 -6.39 1.00 -15.73
N ILE A 186 -6.29 1.34 -14.45
CA ILE A 186 -7.27 1.03 -13.41
C ILE A 186 -7.74 2.35 -12.86
N THR A 187 -9.04 2.60 -12.89
CA THR A 187 -9.65 3.85 -12.41
C THR A 187 -10.61 3.52 -11.28
N GLN A 188 -10.50 4.24 -10.17
CA GLN A 188 -11.37 4.13 -9.01
C GLN A 188 -12.24 5.38 -8.90
N GLU A 189 -13.56 5.17 -8.95
CA GLU A 189 -14.59 6.18 -8.74
C GLU A 189 -15.31 5.88 -7.43
N THR A 190 -15.39 6.86 -6.51
CA THR A 190 -16.02 6.61 -5.21
C THR A 190 -16.55 7.86 -4.53
N ASN A 191 -17.58 7.68 -3.69
CA ASN A 191 -18.03 8.68 -2.73
C ASN A 191 -17.62 8.35 -1.28
N TYR A 192 -16.80 7.32 -1.07
CA TYR A 192 -16.20 7.01 0.22
C TYR A 192 -15.30 8.17 0.69
N PRO A 193 -15.25 8.51 1.98
CA PRO A 193 -15.91 7.86 3.12
C PRO A 193 -17.36 8.33 3.37
N ASN A 194 -17.87 9.32 2.61
CA ASN A 194 -19.21 9.86 2.83
C ASN A 194 -20.33 8.88 2.42
N GLY A 195 -20.02 7.94 1.53
CA GLY A 195 -20.83 6.77 1.21
C GLY A 195 -19.98 5.50 1.20
N GLY A 196 -20.58 4.37 0.83
CA GLY A 196 -19.91 3.07 0.79
C GLY A 196 -19.59 2.55 -0.61
N HIS A 197 -19.92 3.28 -1.67
CA HIS A 197 -19.83 2.78 -3.04
C HIS A 197 -18.47 3.07 -3.66
N VAL A 198 -17.81 2.03 -4.17
CA VAL A 198 -16.57 2.14 -4.95
C VAL A 198 -16.74 1.36 -6.24
N ASN A 199 -16.43 1.98 -7.36
CA ASN A 199 -16.34 1.33 -8.66
C ASN A 199 -14.89 1.34 -9.13
N ILE A 200 -14.38 0.17 -9.50
CA ILE A 200 -13.06 0.04 -10.12
C ILE A 200 -13.25 -0.37 -11.58
N ARG A 201 -12.85 0.49 -12.51
CA ARG A 201 -12.94 0.26 -13.95
C ARG A 201 -11.59 -0.17 -14.50
N PHE A 202 -11.63 -1.11 -15.45
CA PHE A 202 -10.44 -1.60 -16.14
C PHE A 202 -10.42 -1.13 -17.59
N GLU A 203 -9.25 -0.69 -18.05
CA GLU A 203 -8.99 -0.27 -19.43
C GLU A 203 -7.68 -0.90 -19.93
N SER A 204 -7.72 -1.49 -21.12
CA SER A 204 -6.58 -2.13 -21.79
C SER A 204 -6.83 -2.26 -23.29
N GLY A 205 -5.75 -2.37 -24.08
CA GLY A 205 -5.86 -2.56 -25.54
C GLY A 205 -6.46 -3.91 -25.95
N ASP A 206 -6.29 -4.92 -25.10
CA ASP A 206 -6.72 -6.31 -25.29
C ASP A 206 -6.94 -6.97 -23.92
N LYS A 207 -7.37 -8.24 -23.90
CA LYS A 207 -7.75 -8.91 -22.67
C LYS A 207 -6.50 -9.34 -21.88
N ARG A 208 -6.37 -8.92 -20.61
CA ARG A 208 -5.18 -9.13 -19.77
C ARG A 208 -5.47 -9.88 -18.47
N PHE A 209 -4.58 -10.78 -18.06
CA PHE A 209 -4.72 -11.45 -16.77
C PHE A 209 -4.17 -10.55 -15.68
N VAL A 210 -5.02 -10.10 -14.76
CA VAL A 210 -4.61 -9.27 -13.62
C VAL A 210 -5.26 -9.80 -12.35
N GLU A 211 -4.51 -9.78 -11.26
CA GLU A 211 -4.99 -10.11 -9.93
C GLU A 211 -5.21 -8.81 -9.15
N LEU A 212 -6.45 -8.53 -8.78
CA LEU A 212 -6.77 -7.42 -7.88
C LEU A 212 -6.82 -7.94 -6.45
N PHE A 213 -6.11 -7.27 -5.56
CA PHE A 213 -6.18 -7.45 -4.11
C PHE A 213 -6.86 -6.21 -3.54
N ILE A 214 -8.15 -6.32 -3.27
CA ILE A 214 -8.98 -5.21 -2.80
C ILE A 214 -9.02 -5.27 -1.28
N ARG A 215 -8.50 -4.25 -0.59
CA ARG A 215 -8.58 -4.21 0.88
C ARG A 215 -10.03 -4.12 1.34
N ILE A 216 -10.43 -4.92 2.31
CA ILE A 216 -11.70 -4.74 3.02
C ILE A 216 -11.37 -4.14 4.38
N PRO A 217 -11.70 -2.86 4.65
CA PRO A 217 -11.29 -2.20 5.89
C PRO A 217 -11.82 -2.94 7.13
N PHE A 218 -11.04 -3.03 8.21
CA PHE A 218 -11.46 -3.77 9.40
C PHE A 218 -12.73 -3.22 10.10
N ASN A 219 -13.03 -1.93 9.89
CA ASN A 219 -14.10 -1.20 10.57
C ASN A 219 -15.46 -1.27 9.84
N VAL A 220 -15.54 -1.93 8.68
CA VAL A 220 -16.82 -2.15 7.97
C VAL A 220 -17.57 -3.33 8.58
N GLN A 221 -18.88 -3.17 8.78
CA GLN A 221 -19.71 -4.26 9.32
C GLN A 221 -19.99 -5.34 8.28
N GLN A 222 -20.22 -4.93 7.04
CA GLN A 222 -20.50 -5.79 5.91
C GLN A 222 -19.86 -5.21 4.66
N ALA A 223 -19.17 -6.04 3.90
CA ALA A 223 -18.63 -5.67 2.61
C ALA A 223 -19.15 -6.58 1.50
N SER A 224 -19.26 -6.05 0.30
CA SER A 224 -19.59 -6.83 -0.90
C SER A 224 -18.66 -6.44 -2.03
N VAL A 225 -18.10 -7.44 -2.73
CA VAL A 225 -17.30 -7.26 -3.94
C VAL A 225 -17.95 -8.08 -5.04
N ILE A 226 -18.37 -7.42 -6.12
CA ILE A 226 -19.10 -8.02 -7.24
C ILE A 226 -18.40 -7.70 -8.54
N VAL A 227 -18.25 -8.70 -9.42
CA VAL A 227 -17.72 -8.52 -10.78
C VAL A 227 -18.61 -9.29 -11.75
N GLY A 228 -19.29 -8.57 -12.65
CA GLY A 228 -20.18 -9.18 -13.64
C GLY A 228 -21.24 -10.10 -13.01
N GLY A 229 -21.82 -9.70 -11.87
CA GLY A 229 -22.82 -10.46 -11.13
C GLY A 229 -22.28 -11.59 -10.24
N VAL A 230 -20.97 -11.85 -10.23
CA VAL A 230 -20.34 -12.84 -9.34
C VAL A 230 -19.85 -12.17 -8.06
N LYS A 231 -20.32 -12.66 -6.91
CA LYS A 231 -19.88 -12.18 -5.59
C LYS A 231 -18.60 -12.88 -5.14
N TYR A 232 -17.64 -12.10 -4.64
CA TYR A 232 -16.39 -12.59 -4.05
C TYR A 232 -16.46 -12.50 -2.52
N LYS A 233 -15.68 -13.34 -1.84
CA LYS A 233 -15.59 -13.34 -0.38
C LYS A 233 -14.84 -12.08 0.07
N ALA A 234 -15.56 -11.19 0.76
CA ALA A 234 -15.02 -9.98 1.35
C ALA A 234 -15.07 -10.12 2.88
N VAL A 235 -13.90 -10.25 3.50
CA VAL A 235 -13.76 -10.38 4.97
C VAL A 235 -13.13 -9.10 5.49
N PRO A 236 -13.78 -8.36 6.41
CA PRO A 236 -13.16 -7.20 7.06
C PRO A 236 -11.78 -7.51 7.64
N GLY A 237 -10.81 -6.63 7.40
CA GLY A 237 -9.42 -6.79 7.82
C GLY A 237 -8.58 -7.70 6.90
N GLU A 238 -9.10 -8.12 5.75
CA GLU A 238 -8.39 -8.94 4.77
C GLU A 238 -8.42 -8.31 3.36
N TYR A 239 -7.60 -8.85 2.45
CA TYR A 239 -7.70 -8.56 1.02
C TYR A 239 -8.63 -9.54 0.31
N CYS A 240 -9.65 -9.02 -0.38
CA CYS A 240 -10.45 -9.78 -1.32
C CYS A 240 -9.69 -9.92 -2.64
N ARG A 241 -9.24 -11.15 -2.97
CA ARG A 241 -8.56 -11.44 -4.24
C ARG A 241 -9.55 -11.71 -5.37
N VAL A 242 -9.41 -10.97 -6.46
CA VAL A 242 -10.13 -11.16 -7.73
C VAL A 242 -9.11 -11.39 -8.86
N ALA A 243 -8.96 -12.64 -9.29
CA ALA A 243 -8.04 -13.01 -10.37
C ALA A 243 -8.81 -13.37 -11.64
N LYS A 244 -8.67 -12.57 -12.69
CA LYS A 244 -9.44 -12.73 -13.93
C LYS A 244 -8.66 -12.24 -15.15
N MET A 245 -9.20 -12.60 -16.32
CA MET A 245 -8.88 -11.94 -17.58
C MET A 245 -9.80 -10.72 -17.73
N TRP A 246 -9.24 -9.52 -17.61
CA TRP A 246 -9.91 -8.23 -17.70
C TRP A 246 -9.84 -7.66 -19.10
N LYS A 247 -10.84 -6.86 -19.47
CA LYS A 247 -10.85 -6.05 -20.69
C LYS A 247 -11.43 -4.67 -20.40
N THR A 248 -11.24 -3.74 -21.34
CA THR A 248 -11.90 -2.44 -21.31
C THR A 248 -13.39 -2.54 -21.04
N GLY A 249 -13.85 -1.81 -20.01
CA GLY A 249 -15.25 -1.74 -19.60
C GLY A 249 -15.66 -2.76 -18.54
N ASP A 250 -14.79 -3.69 -18.15
CA ASP A 250 -15.03 -4.51 -16.96
C ASP A 250 -15.01 -3.64 -15.70
N VAL A 251 -15.90 -3.93 -14.75
CA VAL A 251 -16.08 -3.16 -13.51
C VAL A 251 -16.12 -4.09 -12.30
N VAL A 252 -15.46 -3.67 -11.23
CA VAL A 252 -15.67 -4.19 -9.88
C VAL A 252 -16.54 -3.22 -9.12
N GLU A 253 -17.64 -3.71 -8.59
CA GLU A 253 -18.56 -2.96 -7.72
C GLU A 253 -18.30 -3.37 -6.28
N ILE A 254 -17.99 -2.40 -5.43
CA ILE A 254 -17.75 -2.61 -4.00
C ILE A 254 -18.75 -1.80 -3.19
N LEU A 255 -19.25 -2.42 -2.13
CA LEU A 255 -19.99 -1.77 -1.06
C LEU A 255 -19.26 -1.98 0.26
N LEU A 256 -18.98 -0.88 0.97
CA LEU A 256 -18.29 -0.80 2.27
C LEU A 256 -19.21 -0.22 3.35
#